data_AF-A0A319EU54-F1
#
_entry.id   AF-A0A319EU54-F1
#
_cell.length_a   1.000
_cell.length_b   1.000
_cell.length_c   1.000
_cell.angle_alpha   90.00
_cell.angle_beta   90.00
_cell.angle_gamma   90.00
#
_symmetry.space_group_name_H-M   'P 1'
#
loop_
_entity.id
_entity.type
_entity.pdbx_description
1 polymer ?
#
loop_
_entity_poly.entity_id
_entity_poly.type
_entity_poly.pdbx_seq_one_letter_code
_entity_poly.pdbx_strand_id
1 'polypeptide(L)'
;MFKPSQPMMARLRLTTKQINGGYYKGTRSGSMGYFAKNGSYVIDWKKVRTYVVPENLDQFKLTPFVTKRMPPTKSKYTQEVERRGRAVTIERAFGGQDYLDMWASDNGQEVLEQERLESEAAEKSKSTEPTRQ
;
A
#
# COMPACT_ATOMS: atom_id res chain seq x y z
N MET A 1 -22.75 -33.87 16.21
CA MET A 1 -21.33 -33.45 16.14
C MET A 1 -20.48 -34.69 15.96
N PHE A 2 -19.85 -34.85 14.79
CA PHE A 2 -19.03 -36.02 14.46
C PHE A 2 -17.77 -36.02 15.34
N LYS A 3 -17.57 -37.08 16.14
CA LYS A 3 -16.36 -37.29 16.94
C LYS A 3 -15.46 -38.27 16.15
N PRO A 4 -14.27 -37.84 15.70
CA PRO A 4 -13.30 -38.71 15.03
C PRO A 4 -13.00 -39.98 15.81
N SER A 5 -12.73 -41.09 15.12
CA SER A 5 -12.24 -42.31 15.75
C SER A 5 -10.85 -42.09 16.37
N GLN A 6 -10.55 -42.84 17.44
CA GLN A 6 -9.28 -42.74 18.19
C GLN A 6 -8.00 -42.78 17.31
N PRO A 7 -7.87 -43.66 16.30
CA PRO A 7 -6.69 -43.65 15.43
C PRO A 7 -6.61 -42.43 14.52
N MET A 8 -7.75 -41.81 14.18
CA MET A 8 -7.79 -40.59 13.39
C MET A 8 -7.34 -39.38 14.23
N MET A 9 -7.62 -39.34 15.54
CA MET A 9 -7.13 -38.29 16.43
C MET A 9 -5.61 -38.29 16.61
N ALA A 10 -4.95 -39.44 16.51
CA ALA A 10 -3.50 -39.57 16.72
C ALA A 10 -2.64 -38.88 15.63
N ARG A 11 -3.21 -38.56 14.46
CA ARG A 11 -2.50 -37.95 13.32
C ARG A 11 -2.91 -36.50 13.03
N LEU A 12 -3.87 -35.96 13.77
CA LEU A 12 -4.32 -34.57 13.58
C LEU A 12 -3.35 -33.60 14.26
N ARG A 13 -3.15 -32.44 13.63
CA ARG A 13 -2.30 -31.39 14.19
C ARG A 13 -2.89 -30.86 15.49
N LEU A 14 -2.03 -30.73 16.50
CA LEU A 14 -2.43 -30.20 17.79
C LEU A 14 -2.98 -28.77 17.71
N THR A 15 -4.09 -28.52 18.38
CA THR A 15 -4.74 -27.23 18.56
C THR A 15 -4.65 -26.81 20.03
N THR A 16 -5.07 -25.58 20.34
CA THR A 16 -5.01 -25.02 21.69
C THR A 16 -5.87 -25.74 22.72
N LYS A 17 -6.80 -26.60 22.31
CA LYS A 17 -7.80 -27.25 23.19
C LYS A 17 -7.66 -28.77 23.30
N GLN A 18 -6.61 -29.35 22.73
CA GLN A 18 -6.47 -30.81 22.63
C GLN A 18 -5.62 -31.46 23.72
N ILE A 19 -4.74 -30.70 24.38
CA ILE A 19 -3.83 -31.20 25.42
C ILE A 19 -3.91 -30.28 26.65
N ASN A 20 -3.66 -30.85 27.83
CA ASN A 20 -3.58 -30.14 29.12
C ASN A 20 -2.25 -29.37 29.30
N GLY A 21 -1.95 -29.00 30.54
CA GLY A 21 -0.88 -28.08 30.94
C GLY A 21 0.47 -28.33 30.27
N GLY A 22 1.17 -27.22 29.98
CA GLY A 22 2.50 -27.21 29.35
C GLY A 22 2.46 -27.00 27.84
N TYR A 23 1.37 -27.34 27.15
CA TYR A 23 1.23 -27.05 25.72
C TYR A 23 0.61 -25.68 25.47
N TYR A 24 1.43 -24.69 25.11
CA TYR A 24 0.97 -23.38 24.65
C TYR A 24 1.13 -23.25 23.13
N LYS A 25 0.06 -22.88 22.43
CA LYS A 25 0.06 -22.62 20.98
C LYS A 25 -0.55 -21.25 20.71
N GLY A 26 0.24 -20.34 20.13
CA GLY A 26 -0.23 -19.00 19.78
C GLY A 26 -1.19 -18.97 18.57
N THR A 27 -1.96 -17.89 18.46
CA THR A 27 -2.96 -17.63 17.40
C THR A 27 -2.54 -16.53 16.43
N ARG A 28 -1.25 -16.18 16.38
CA ARG A 28 -0.70 -15.07 15.58
C ARG A 28 -1.24 -13.68 15.98
N SER A 29 -1.64 -13.51 17.24
CA SER A 29 -2.02 -12.19 17.77
C SER A 29 -0.87 -11.18 17.79
N GLY A 30 0.38 -11.61 17.61
CA GLY A 30 1.56 -10.75 17.63
C GLY A 30 2.07 -10.50 19.06
N SER A 31 3.35 -10.11 19.19
CA SER A 31 3.92 -9.74 20.50
C SER A 31 3.69 -8.26 20.77
N MET A 32 2.91 -7.94 21.79
CA MET A 32 2.57 -6.56 22.18
C MET A 32 3.50 -6.02 23.30
N GLY A 33 4.61 -6.71 23.58
CA GLY A 33 5.40 -6.48 24.78
C GLY A 33 6.41 -7.57 25.04
N TYR A 34 6.74 -7.80 26.32
CA TYR A 34 7.68 -8.83 26.76
C TYR A 34 7.31 -9.39 28.14
N PHE A 35 7.75 -10.61 28.43
CA PHE A 35 7.63 -11.21 29.76
C PHE A 35 8.77 -10.73 30.66
N ALA A 36 8.44 -10.22 31.84
CA ALA A 36 9.42 -9.90 32.88
C ALA A 36 9.90 -11.17 33.60
N LYS A 37 11.03 -11.08 34.31
CA LYS A 37 11.65 -12.23 35.01
C LYS A 37 10.73 -12.89 36.06
N ASN A 38 9.76 -12.16 36.59
CA ASN A 38 8.76 -12.64 37.54
C ASN A 38 7.53 -13.31 36.88
N GLY A 39 7.54 -13.50 35.55
CA GLY A 39 6.43 -14.09 34.80
C GLY A 39 5.29 -13.12 34.45
N SER A 40 5.36 -11.85 34.88
CA SER A 40 4.40 -10.82 34.45
C SER A 40 4.62 -10.41 32.99
N TYR A 41 3.57 -9.94 32.32
CA TYR A 41 3.66 -9.42 30.95
C TYR A 41 3.63 -7.88 30.98
N VAL A 42 4.65 -7.25 30.42
CA VAL A 42 4.76 -5.79 30.30
C VAL A 42 4.44 -5.39 28.86
N ILE A 43 3.48 -4.46 28.70
CA ILE A 43 3.02 -3.98 27.38
C ILE A 43 3.96 -2.89 26.86
N ASP A 44 4.39 -3.03 25.60
CA ASP A 44 5.11 -2.02 24.84
C ASP A 44 4.14 -1.31 23.91
N TRP A 45 3.72 -0.10 24.29
CA TRP A 45 2.74 0.70 23.55
C TRP A 45 3.15 1.03 22.11
N LYS A 46 4.45 0.99 21.78
CA LYS A 46 4.94 1.20 20.40
C LYS A 46 4.57 0.06 19.46
N LYS A 47 4.31 -1.14 20.01
CA LYS A 47 3.93 -2.34 19.24
C LYS A 47 2.42 -2.57 19.20
N VAL A 48 1.66 -1.83 20.00
CA VAL A 48 0.21 -1.92 20.05
C VAL A 48 -0.36 -1.34 18.76
N ARG A 49 -1.15 -2.14 18.04
CA ARG A 49 -1.80 -1.70 16.80
C ARG A 49 -2.96 -0.76 17.12
N THR A 50 -2.99 0.39 16.44
CA THR A 50 -4.10 1.34 16.47
C THR A 50 -4.75 1.41 15.09
N TYR A 51 -6.08 1.47 15.06
CA TYR A 51 -6.85 1.72 13.83
C TYR A 51 -7.27 3.18 13.84
N VAL A 52 -6.58 4.02 13.07
CA VAL A 52 -6.82 5.47 13.03
C VAL A 52 -8.08 5.74 12.21
N VAL A 53 -9.06 6.38 12.83
CA VAL A 53 -10.29 6.81 12.19
C VAL A 53 -10.11 8.25 11.70
N PRO A 54 -10.37 8.56 10.41
CA PRO A 54 -10.30 9.93 9.90
C PRO A 54 -11.30 10.87 10.62
N GLU A 55 -10.94 12.14 10.72
CA GLU A 55 -11.82 13.17 11.28
C GLU A 55 -13.01 13.46 10.33
N ASN A 56 -14.16 13.83 10.89
CA ASN A 56 -15.39 14.19 10.16
C ASN A 56 -15.96 13.10 9.22
N LEU A 57 -15.76 11.82 9.57
CA LEU A 57 -16.28 10.70 8.79
C LEU A 57 -17.82 10.67 8.73
N ASP A 58 -18.48 11.21 9.74
CA ASP A 58 -19.94 11.36 9.84
C ASP A 58 -20.52 12.34 8.80
N GLN A 59 -19.74 13.36 8.42
CA GLN A 59 -20.12 14.37 7.42
C GLN A 59 -19.70 13.97 6.00
N PHE A 60 -18.96 12.86 5.85
CA PHE A 60 -18.42 12.44 4.57
C PHE A 60 -19.51 11.85 3.67
N LYS A 61 -19.58 12.35 2.43
CA LYS A 61 -20.66 12.03 1.49
C LYS A 61 -20.49 10.70 0.77
N LEU A 62 -19.28 10.13 0.74
CA LEU A 62 -19.03 8.90 -0.02
C LEU A 62 -19.57 7.68 0.73
N THR A 63 -20.40 6.92 0.04
CA THR A 63 -20.98 5.66 0.52
C THR A 63 -20.28 4.45 -0.11
N PRO A 64 -20.35 3.26 0.49
CA PRO A 64 -19.76 2.04 -0.08
C PRO A 64 -20.41 1.58 -1.40
N PHE A 65 -21.52 2.20 -1.81
CA PHE A 65 -22.23 1.89 -3.04
C PHE A 65 -22.30 3.09 -3.98
N VAL A 66 -22.34 2.81 -5.28
CA VAL A 66 -22.55 3.78 -6.35
C VAL A 66 -23.90 3.51 -7.03
N THR A 67 -24.56 4.55 -7.53
CA THR A 67 -25.85 4.42 -8.21
C THR A 67 -25.72 3.64 -9.52
N LYS A 68 -26.62 2.70 -9.80
CA LYS A 68 -26.65 1.92 -11.05
C LYS A 68 -26.92 2.77 -12.31
N ARG A 69 -27.40 4.00 -12.15
CA ARG A 69 -27.62 4.94 -13.27
C ARG A 69 -26.30 5.41 -13.89
N MET A 70 -25.21 5.38 -13.12
CA MET A 70 -23.88 5.72 -13.61
C MET A 70 -23.22 4.46 -14.18
N PRO A 71 -22.87 4.43 -15.48
CA PRO A 71 -22.11 3.32 -16.04
C PRO A 71 -20.68 3.31 -15.48
N PRO A 72 -20.03 2.14 -15.36
CA PRO A 72 -18.63 2.06 -14.95
C PRO A 72 -17.73 2.90 -15.85
N THR A 73 -16.93 3.78 -15.24
CA THR A 73 -15.98 4.63 -15.97
C THR A 73 -14.80 3.81 -16.45
N LYS A 74 -14.52 3.83 -17.76
CA LYS A 74 -13.35 3.17 -18.36
C LYS A 74 -12.08 3.98 -18.08
N SER A 75 -10.93 3.30 -18.01
CA SER A 75 -9.66 3.98 -17.81
C SER A 75 -9.28 4.82 -19.04
N LYS A 76 -8.61 5.95 -18.83
CA LYS A 76 -8.04 6.79 -19.91
C LYS A 76 -6.71 6.22 -20.44
N TYR A 77 -6.04 5.41 -19.62
CA TYR A 77 -4.73 4.86 -19.92
C TYR A 77 -4.89 3.61 -20.77
N THR A 78 -4.86 3.78 -22.08
CA THR A 78 -4.90 2.67 -23.03
C THR A 78 -3.62 2.62 -23.85
N GLN A 79 -3.20 1.42 -24.23
CA GLN A 79 -2.12 1.18 -25.17
C GLN A 79 -2.65 0.36 -26.34
N GLU A 80 -2.30 0.78 -27.55
CA GLU A 80 -2.54 -0.05 -28.73
C GLU A 80 -1.42 -1.09 -28.83
N VAL A 81 -1.80 -2.36 -28.83
CA VAL A 81 -0.88 -3.48 -28.97
C VAL A 81 -1.31 -4.29 -30.18
N GLU A 82 -0.37 -4.58 -31.08
CA GLU A 82 -0.62 -5.48 -32.19
C GLU A 82 -0.65 -6.94 -31.69
N ARG A 83 -1.81 -7.57 -31.80
CA ARG A 83 -1.97 -8.99 -31.49
C ARG A 83 -2.43 -9.72 -32.73
N ARG A 84 -1.58 -10.59 -33.29
CA ARG A 84 -1.88 -11.42 -34.48
C ARG A 84 -2.30 -10.58 -35.71
N GLY A 85 -1.59 -9.49 -36.00
CA GLY A 85 -1.84 -8.63 -37.16
C GLY A 85 -3.06 -7.71 -37.04
N ARG A 86 -3.65 -7.56 -35.84
CA ARG A 86 -4.73 -6.62 -35.55
C ARG A 86 -4.34 -5.73 -34.37
N ALA A 87 -4.49 -4.42 -34.52
CA ALA A 87 -4.34 -3.46 -33.42
C ALA A 87 -5.48 -3.66 -32.42
N VAL A 88 -5.14 -3.94 -31.16
CA VAL A 88 -6.09 -4.08 -30.05
C VAL A 88 -5.75 -3.05 -28.99
N THR A 89 -6.73 -2.24 -28.61
CA THR A 89 -6.61 -1.31 -27.49
C THR A 89 -6.74 -2.08 -26.17
N ILE A 90 -5.68 -2.07 -25.37
CA ILE A 90 -5.62 -2.71 -24.06
C ILE A 90 -5.51 -1.62 -22.99
N GLU A 91 -6.18 -1.79 -21.86
CA GLU A 91 -6.02 -0.91 -20.70
C GLU A 91 -4.63 -1.12 -20.10
N ARG A 92 -3.84 -0.04 -19.99
CA ARG A 92 -2.53 -0.05 -19.36
C ARG A 92 -2.63 0.50 -17.94
N ALA A 93 -1.73 0.06 -17.06
CA ALA A 93 -1.64 0.62 -15.72
C ALA A 93 -1.13 2.07 -15.75
N PHE A 94 -1.50 2.83 -14.72
CA PHE A 94 -0.99 4.17 -14.48
C PHE A 94 0.53 4.11 -14.23
N GLY A 95 1.30 4.80 -15.08
CA GLY A 95 2.76 4.79 -15.05
C GLY A 95 3.35 5.98 -14.29
N GLY A 96 4.65 5.92 -14.04
CA GLY A 96 5.39 7.03 -13.41
C GLY A 96 5.39 8.30 -14.25
N GLN A 97 5.54 8.19 -15.58
CA GLN A 97 5.51 9.35 -16.47
C GLN A 97 4.14 10.04 -16.45
N ASP A 98 3.04 9.27 -16.46
CA ASP A 98 1.69 9.83 -16.37
C ASP A 98 1.49 10.61 -15.07
N TYR A 99 2.10 10.14 -13.99
CA TYR A 99 2.09 10.86 -12.71
C TYR A 99 2.88 12.15 -12.79
N LEU A 100 4.07 12.16 -13.41
CA LEU A 100 4.86 13.38 -13.57
C LEU A 100 4.11 14.42 -14.42
N ASP A 101 3.49 13.99 -15.51
CA ASP A 101 2.72 14.87 -16.39
C ASP A 101 1.49 15.45 -15.65
N MET A 102 0.76 14.63 -14.89
CA MET A 102 -0.36 15.06 -14.06
C MET A 102 0.08 16.00 -12.92
N TRP A 103 1.20 15.68 -12.26
CA TRP A 103 1.75 16.50 -11.19
C TRP A 103 2.19 17.87 -11.72
N ALA A 104 2.87 17.89 -12.87
CA ALA A 104 3.30 19.13 -13.51
C ALA A 104 2.11 20.01 -13.93
N SER A 105 1.00 19.40 -14.37
CA SER A 105 -0.21 20.16 -14.71
C SER A 105 -0.92 20.75 -13.49
N ASP A 106 -0.91 20.03 -12.37
CA ASP A 106 -1.64 20.43 -11.16
C ASP A 106 -0.83 21.42 -10.29
N ASN A 107 0.50 21.37 -10.34
CA ASN A 107 1.40 22.13 -9.46
C ASN A 107 2.24 23.17 -10.23
N GLY A 108 1.60 24.00 -11.05
CA GLY A 108 2.29 24.95 -11.92
C GLY A 108 3.26 25.91 -11.22
N GLN A 109 3.02 26.28 -9.95
CA GLN A 109 3.93 27.14 -9.19
C GLN A 109 5.27 26.45 -8.90
N GLU A 110 5.24 25.20 -8.46
CA GLU A 110 6.46 24.45 -8.14
C GLU A 110 7.28 24.16 -9.40
N VAL A 111 6.61 23.89 -10.52
CA VAL A 111 7.24 23.68 -11.84
C VAL A 111 7.97 24.95 -12.31
N LEU A 112 7.31 26.11 -12.27
CA LEU A 112 7.92 27.38 -12.69
C LEU A 112 9.12 27.77 -11.82
N GLU A 113 9.05 27.52 -10.51
CA GLU A 113 10.18 27.74 -9.61
C GLU A 113 11.34 26.80 -9.94
N GLN A 114 11.07 25.54 -10.23
CA GLN A 114 12.08 24.58 -10.64
C GLN A 114 12.75 24.99 -11.96
N GLU A 115 11.98 25.37 -12.98
CA GLU A 115 12.50 25.84 -14.27
C GLU A 115 13.40 27.09 -14.13
N ARG A 116 13.03 28.01 -13.23
CA ARG A 116 13.86 29.17 -12.91
C ARG A 116 15.20 28.75 -12.30
N LEU A 117 15.16 27.87 -11.31
CA LEU A 117 16.38 27.37 -10.65
C LEU A 117 17.30 26.62 -11.62
N GLU A 118 16.73 25.82 -12.52
CA GLU A 118 17.47 25.11 -13.56
C GLU A 118 18.10 26.09 -14.58
N SER A 119 17.38 27.14 -14.95
CA SER A 119 17.90 28.21 -15.82
C SER A 119 19.07 28.94 -15.16
N GLU A 120 18.91 29.35 -13.90
CA GLU A 120 19.98 30.02 -13.12
C GLU A 120 21.20 29.09 -12.93
N ALA A 121 20.99 27.80 -12.73
CA ALA A 121 22.07 26.82 -12.63
C ALA A 121 22.81 26.62 -13.96
N ALA A 122 22.07 26.59 -15.08
CA ALA A 122 22.63 26.50 -16.43
C ALA A 122 23.41 27.76 -16.83
N GLU A 123 22.98 28.94 -16.39
CA GLU A 123 23.74 30.18 -16.59
C GLU A 123 25.05 30.17 -15.78
N LYS A 124 25.00 29.72 -14.52
CA LYS A 124 26.21 29.57 -13.68
C LYS A 124 27.19 28.54 -14.23
N SER A 125 26.73 27.43 -14.80
CA SER A 125 27.63 26.43 -15.40
C SER A 125 28.33 26.98 -16.64
N LYS A 126 27.62 27.69 -17.51
CA LYS A 126 28.19 28.35 -18.71
C LYS A 126 29.23 29.42 -18.37
N SER A 127 29.06 30.17 -17.29
CA SER A 127 30.06 31.17 -16.88
C SER A 127 31.35 30.55 -16.31
N THR A 128 31.33 29.25 -15.98
CA THR A 128 32.44 28.56 -15.31
C THR A 128 33.29 27.72 -16.27
N GLU A 129 32.90 27.56 -17.54
CA GLU A 129 33.71 26.86 -18.54
C GLU A 129 34.91 27.74 -18.98
N PRO A 130 36.17 27.33 -18.74
CA PRO A 130 37.33 28.10 -19.15
C PRO A 130 37.53 27.97 -20.66
N THR A 131 37.65 29.12 -21.34
CA THR A 131 38.01 29.20 -22.77
C THR A 131 39.33 28.48 -23.01
N ARG A 132 39.29 27.30 -23.64
CA ARG A 132 40.49 26.59 -24.12
C ARG A 132 41.08 27.36 -25.31
N GLN A 133 42.23 27.98 -25.09
CA GLN A 133 43.11 28.56 -26.12
C GLN A 133 43.99 27.48 -26.73
#